data_AF-A0A968AU90-F1
#
_entry.id   AF-A0A968AU90-F1
#
_cell.length_a   1.000
_cell.length_b   1.000
_cell.length_c   1.000
_cell.angle_alpha   90.00
_cell.angle_beta   90.00
_cell.angle_gamma   90.00
#
_symmetry.space_group_name_H-M   'P 1'
#
loop_
_entity.id
_entity.type
_entity.pdbx_description
1 polymer ?
#
loop_
_entity_poly.entity_id
_entity_poly.type
_entity_poly.pdbx_seq_one_letter_code
_entity_poly.pdbx_strand_id
1 'polypeptide(L)'
;LNKVPGVIEATVNFATEKAAVEYITDLVKIKDLAKAIEAVGYTLVEPEEEQYVDREKEARENEFRHLKQKFIIGIILVAPLFLLVHWAKLGLTGFLPLTGQTNFILQLMLQTPVQFWVGWQFYKDLRLRDTGPAI
;
A
#
# COMPACT_ATOMS: atom_id res chain seq x y z
N LEU A 1 2.28 6.00 -35.62
CA LEU A 1 1.04 6.61 -35.09
C LEU A 1 1.04 8.14 -35.18
N ASN A 2 2.01 8.88 -34.63
CA ASN A 2 2.06 10.36 -34.74
C ASN A 2 2.08 10.93 -36.17
N LYS A 3 2.36 10.12 -37.19
CA LYS A 3 2.35 10.54 -38.61
C LYS A 3 0.99 10.34 -39.29
N VAL A 4 0.01 9.77 -38.60
CA VAL A 4 -1.34 9.55 -39.15
C VAL A 4 -2.11 10.87 -39.06
N PRO A 5 -2.65 11.40 -40.18
CA PRO A 5 -3.43 12.63 -40.17
C PRO A 5 -4.62 12.52 -39.19
N GLY A 6 -4.82 13.52 -38.32
CA GLY A 6 -5.91 13.49 -37.34
C GLY A 6 -5.54 12.93 -35.96
N VAL A 7 -4.32 12.40 -35.78
CA VAL A 7 -3.74 12.10 -34.46
C VAL A 7 -3.15 13.38 -33.87
N ILE A 8 -3.56 13.72 -32.64
CA ILE A 8 -3.04 14.86 -31.88
C ILE A 8 -1.77 14.42 -31.14
N GLU A 9 -1.85 13.30 -30.42
CA GLU A 9 -0.75 12.75 -29.64
C GLU A 9 -0.84 11.23 -29.61
N ALA A 10 0.31 10.55 -29.71
CA ALA A 10 0.41 9.12 -29.48
C ALA A 10 1.63 8.80 -28.62
N THR A 11 1.39 8.21 -27.46
CA THR A 11 2.42 7.75 -26.51
C THR A 11 2.39 6.23 -26.44
N VAL A 12 3.56 5.60 -26.52
CA VAL A 12 3.70 4.14 -26.41
C VAL A 12 4.53 3.80 -25.19
N ASN A 13 3.98 2.96 -24.33
CA ASN A 13 4.70 2.34 -23.23
C ASN A 13 5.11 0.91 -23.63
N PHE A 14 6.37 0.76 -24.01
CA PHE A 14 6.94 -0.53 -24.42
C PHE A 14 7.06 -1.54 -23.28
N ALA A 15 7.16 -1.10 -22.02
CA ALA A 15 7.25 -2.01 -20.88
C ALA A 15 5.93 -2.70 -20.57
N THR A 16 4.80 -2.04 -20.89
CA THR A 16 3.46 -2.59 -20.68
C THR A 16 2.77 -2.99 -21.97
N GLU A 17 3.44 -2.88 -23.12
CA GLU A 17 2.87 -3.12 -24.46
C GLU A 17 1.57 -2.33 -24.73
N LYS A 18 1.46 -1.12 -24.16
CA LYS A 18 0.25 -0.27 -24.28
C LYS A 18 0.56 0.99 -25.07
N ALA A 19 -0.39 1.43 -25.89
CA ALA A 19 -0.35 2.71 -26.58
C ALA A 19 -1.57 3.54 -26.20
N ALA A 20 -1.34 4.81 -25.85
CA ALA A 20 -2.38 5.81 -25.65
C ALA A 20 -2.35 6.76 -26.85
N VAL A 21 -3.49 6.99 -27.50
CA VAL A 21 -3.60 7.83 -28.69
C VAL A 21 -4.76 8.80 -28.51
N GLU A 22 -4.45 10.09 -28.59
CA GLU A 22 -5.42 11.17 -28.68
C GLU A 22 -5.60 11.54 -30.16
N TYR A 23 -6.83 11.47 -30.65
CA TYR A 23 -7.16 11.69 -32.06
C TYR A 23 -8.52 12.37 -32.22
N ILE A 24 -8.71 13.01 -33.36
CA ILE A 24 -9.96 13.68 -33.73
C ILE A 24 -10.88 12.66 -34.40
N THR A 25 -11.98 12.32 -33.73
CA THR A 25 -12.96 11.31 -34.18
C THR A 25 -13.60 11.60 -35.55
N ASP A 26 -13.66 12.88 -35.94
CA ASP A 26 -14.21 13.31 -37.24
C ASP A 26 -13.24 13.09 -38.41
N LEU A 27 -11.93 13.04 -38.14
CA LEU A 27 -10.89 12.94 -39.17
C LEU A 27 -10.33 11.52 -39.32
N VAL A 28 -10.29 10.75 -38.23
CA VAL A 28 -9.75 9.38 -38.22
C VAL A 28 -10.58 8.48 -37.32
N LYS A 29 -10.85 7.26 -37.80
CA LYS A 29 -11.52 6.22 -37.00
C LYS A 29 -10.51 5.26 -36.41
N ILE A 30 -10.90 4.58 -35.31
CA ILE A 30 -10.11 3.53 -34.65
C ILE A 30 -9.62 2.47 -35.67
N LYS A 31 -10.45 2.11 -36.65
CA LYS A 31 -10.10 1.15 -37.71
C LYS A 31 -8.93 1.60 -38.59
N ASP A 32 -8.80 2.90 -38.83
CA ASP A 32 -7.71 3.44 -39.65
C ASP A 32 -6.39 3.45 -38.85
N LEU A 33 -6.48 3.69 -37.54
CA LEU A 33 -5.37 3.55 -36.61
C LEU A 33 -4.93 2.08 -36.50
N ALA A 34 -5.88 1.15 -36.39
CA ALA A 34 -5.61 -0.29 -36.35
C ALA A 34 -4.82 -0.74 -37.59
N LYS A 35 -5.26 -0.35 -38.79
CA LYS A 35 -4.54 -0.64 -40.05
C LYS A 35 -3.13 -0.06 -40.08
N ALA A 36 -2.96 1.15 -39.57
CA ALA A 36 -1.63 1.78 -39.51
C ALA A 36 -0.68 1.05 -38.55
N ILE A 37 -1.21 0.40 -37.51
CA ILE A 37 -0.45 -0.42 -36.54
C ILE A 37 -0.11 -1.78 -37.15
N GLU A 38 -1.08 -2.42 -37.82
CA GLU A 38 -0.90 -3.69 -38.53
C GLU A 38 0.12 -3.60 -39.67
N ALA A 39 0.14 -2.48 -40.41
CA ALA A 39 1.12 -2.24 -41.47
C ALA A 39 2.57 -2.21 -40.97
N VAL A 40 2.78 -1.99 -39.66
CA VAL A 40 4.09 -1.97 -39.01
C VAL A 40 4.38 -3.31 -38.30
N GLY A 41 3.48 -4.30 -38.43
CA GLY A 41 3.65 -5.66 -37.92
C GLY A 41 3.10 -5.89 -36.52
N TYR A 42 2.27 -4.98 -35.99
CA TYR A 42 1.64 -5.11 -34.67
C TYR A 42 0.14 -5.35 -34.80
N THR A 43 -0.42 -6.27 -34.02
CA THR A 43 -1.87 -6.51 -34.00
C THR A 43 -2.51 -5.67 -32.92
N LEU A 44 -3.55 -4.89 -33.27
CA LEU A 44 -4.34 -4.17 -32.28
C LEU A 44 -5.29 -5.15 -31.59
N VAL A 45 -5.09 -5.38 -30.29
CA VAL A 45 -6.08 -6.06 -29.46
C VAL A 45 -7.01 -4.97 -28.92
N GLU A 46 -8.23 -4.89 -29.46
CA GLU A 46 -9.25 -3.99 -28.91
C GLU A 46 -9.51 -4.40 -27.46
N PRO A 47 -9.24 -3.53 -26.47
CA PRO A 47 -9.72 -3.78 -25.13
C PRO A 47 -11.26 -3.70 -25.19
N GLU A 48 -11.95 -4.74 -24.75
CA GLU A 48 -13.37 -4.64 -24.43
C GLU A 48 -13.50 -3.60 -23.30
N GLU A 49 -13.78 -2.34 -23.67
CA GLU A 49 -13.71 -1.19 -22.77
C GLU A 49 -14.57 -1.38 -21.52
N GLU A 50 -15.75 -2.00 -21.68
CA GLU A 50 -16.64 -2.33 -20.57
C GLU A 50 -16.01 -3.35 -19.61
N GLN A 51 -15.41 -4.43 -20.12
CA GLN A 51 -14.76 -5.43 -19.28
C GLN A 51 -13.49 -4.91 -18.59
N TYR A 52 -12.76 -3.99 -19.22
CA TYR A 52 -11.53 -3.44 -18.65
C TYR A 52 -11.84 -2.48 -17.49
N VAL A 53 -12.83 -1.59 -17.68
CA VAL A 53 -13.28 -0.65 -16.65
C VAL A 53 -13.90 -1.39 -15.46
N ASP A 54 -14.70 -2.44 -15.70
CA ASP A 54 -15.29 -3.24 -14.62
C ASP A 54 -14.22 -4.04 -13.86
N ARG A 55 -13.26 -4.68 -14.55
CA ARG A 55 -12.15 -5.37 -13.89
C ARG A 55 -11.26 -4.45 -13.05
N GLU A 56 -10.98 -3.23 -13.51
CA GLU A 56 -10.20 -2.26 -12.73
C GLU A 56 -10.96 -1.75 -11.49
N LYS A 57 -12.27 -1.55 -11.59
CA LYS A 57 -13.12 -1.19 -10.44
C LYS A 57 -13.18 -2.32 -9.43
N GLU A 58 -13.39 -3.56 -9.88
CA GLU A 58 -13.42 -4.73 -9.00
C GLU A 58 -12.09 -4.96 -8.29
N ALA A 59 -10.96 -4.80 -8.99
CA ALA A 59 -9.64 -4.89 -8.40
C ALA A 59 -9.44 -3.83 -7.30
N ARG A 60 -9.83 -2.57 -7.57
CA ARG A 60 -9.75 -1.48 -6.60
C ARG A 60 -10.64 -1.71 -5.38
N GLU A 61 -11.85 -2.22 -5.58
CA GLU A 61 -12.76 -2.57 -4.48
C GLU A 61 -12.20 -3.72 -3.63
N ASN A 62 -11.60 -4.73 -4.25
CA ASN A 62 -10.95 -5.84 -3.55
C ASN A 62 -9.78 -5.35 -2.69
N GLU A 63 -8.92 -4.48 -3.23
CA GLU A 63 -7.83 -3.87 -2.46
C GLU A 63 -8.36 -3.06 -1.29
N PHE A 64 -9.41 -2.25 -1.52
CA PHE A 64 -10.06 -1.48 -0.47
C PHE A 64 -10.67 -2.36 0.63
N ARG A 65 -11.35 -3.45 0.25
CA ARG A 65 -11.91 -4.43 1.19
C ARG A 65 -10.81 -5.11 1.99
N HIS A 66 -9.71 -5.50 1.36
CA HIS A 66 -8.58 -6.14 2.02
C HIS A 66 -7.91 -5.21 3.04
N LEU A 67 -7.69 -3.95 2.67
CA LEU A 67 -7.14 -2.94 3.58
C LEU A 67 -8.09 -2.67 4.75
N LYS A 68 -9.39 -2.55 4.50
CA LYS A 68 -10.41 -2.36 5.54
C LYS A 68 -10.47 -3.55 6.49
N GLN A 69 -10.39 -4.78 5.98
CA GLN A 69 -10.34 -5.99 6.81
C GLN A 69 -9.11 -5.98 7.71
N LYS A 70 -7.91 -5.72 7.15
CA LYS A 70 -6.67 -5.62 7.94
C LYS A 70 -6.76 -4.55 9.02
N PHE A 71 -7.33 -3.39 8.70
CA PHE A 71 -7.54 -2.29 9.65
C PHE A 71 -8.48 -2.70 10.79
N ILE A 72 -9.62 -3.32 10.47
CA ILE A 72 -10.59 -3.78 11.46
C ILE A 72 -9.99 -4.87 12.36
N ILE A 73 -9.30 -5.85 11.77
CA ILE A 73 -8.60 -6.90 12.54
C ILE A 73 -7.55 -6.28 13.45
N GLY A 74 -6.80 -5.29 12.96
CA GLY A 74 -5.84 -4.53 13.75
C GLY A 74 -6.49 -3.84 14.95
N ILE A 75 -7.61 -3.15 14.75
CA ILE A 75 -8.39 -2.53 15.85
C ILE A 75 -8.86 -3.58 16.85
N ILE A 76 -9.38 -4.72 16.38
CA ILE A 76 -9.87 -5.79 17.26
C ILE A 76 -8.74 -6.37 18.13
N LEU A 77 -7.51 -6.43 17.63
CA LEU A 77 -6.36 -6.90 18.41
C LEU A 77 -5.80 -5.82 19.34
N VAL A 78 -5.77 -4.56 18.90
CA VAL A 78 -5.23 -3.43 19.65
C VAL A 78 -6.17 -2.98 20.75
N ALA A 79 -7.48 -2.98 20.55
CA ALA A 79 -8.44 -2.47 21.51
C ALA A 79 -8.43 -3.23 22.86
N PRO A 80 -8.42 -4.58 22.91
CA PRO A 80 -8.27 -5.33 24.16
C PRO A 80 -6.94 -5.05 24.86
N LEU A 81 -5.83 -4.94 24.09
CA LEU A 81 -4.52 -4.63 24.64
C LEU A 81 -4.48 -3.21 25.24
N PHE A 82 -5.04 -2.24 24.52
CA PHE A 82 -5.16 -0.85 24.98
C PHE A 82 -5.97 -0.78 26.27
N LEU A 83 -7.11 -1.46 26.32
CA LEU A 83 -7.95 -1.55 27.52
C LEU A 83 -7.21 -2.16 28.70
N LEU A 84 -6.43 -3.24 28.48
CA LEU A 84 -5.66 -3.89 29.54
C LEU A 84 -4.54 -2.98 30.08
N VAL A 85 -3.82 -2.29 29.20
CA VAL A 85 -2.75 -1.34 29.59
C VAL A 85 -3.32 -0.13 30.33
N HIS A 86 -4.49 0.37 29.91
CA HIS A 86 -5.11 1.54 30.50
C HIS A 86 -6.09 1.22 31.63
N TRP A 87 -6.32 -0.06 31.92
CA TRP A 87 -7.23 -0.55 32.95
C TRP A 87 -7.03 0.14 34.30
N ALA A 88 -5.76 0.28 34.72
CA ALA A 88 -5.40 0.95 35.97
C ALA A 88 -5.62 2.48 35.92
N LYS A 89 -5.44 3.11 34.75
CA LYS A 89 -5.67 4.55 34.55
C LYS A 89 -7.17 4.89 34.46
N LEU A 90 -8.00 3.93 34.08
CA LEU A 90 -9.46 4.04 34.02
C LEU A 90 -10.12 3.93 35.41
N GLY A 91 -9.35 3.83 36.51
CA GLY A 91 -9.89 3.75 37.86
C GLY A 91 -10.51 2.39 38.21
N LEU A 92 -10.32 1.37 37.36
CA LEU A 92 -10.79 -0.01 37.57
C LEU A 92 -9.89 -0.80 38.54
N THR A 93 -8.98 -0.12 39.24
CA THR A 93 -8.12 -0.64 40.30
C THR A 93 -8.88 -1.16 41.53
N GLY A 94 -10.18 -0.90 41.61
CA GLY A 94 -11.07 -1.45 42.65
C GLY A 94 -11.24 -2.98 42.60
N PHE A 95 -11.01 -3.64 41.45
CA PHE A 95 -11.09 -5.10 41.32
C PHE A 95 -9.79 -5.82 41.73
N LEU A 96 -8.64 -5.15 41.59
CA LEU A 96 -7.34 -5.65 42.04
C LEU A 96 -6.47 -4.46 42.46
N PRO A 97 -6.27 -4.22 43.76
CA PRO A 97 -5.50 -3.09 44.26
C PRO A 97 -4.00 -3.35 44.07
N LEU A 98 -3.50 -3.04 42.88
CA LEU A 98 -2.06 -2.98 42.60
C LEU A 98 -1.53 -1.60 43.00
N THR A 99 -1.49 -1.32 44.30
CA THR A 99 -0.99 -0.03 44.84
C THR A 99 0.35 -0.19 45.53
N GLY A 100 1.26 0.77 45.33
CA GLY A 100 2.55 0.86 46.02
C GLY A 100 3.69 0.09 45.34
N GLN A 101 4.61 -0.43 46.15
CA GLN A 101 5.86 -1.08 45.70
C GLN A 101 5.61 -2.35 44.88
N THR A 102 4.53 -3.09 45.16
CA THR A 102 4.21 -4.34 44.44
C THR A 102 3.91 -4.08 42.96
N ASN A 103 3.20 -2.98 42.64
CA ASN A 103 2.94 -2.60 41.25
C ASN A 103 4.23 -2.18 40.54
N PHE A 104 5.09 -1.39 41.22
CA PHE A 104 6.38 -0.98 40.67
C PHE A 104 7.31 -2.18 40.40
N ILE A 105 7.41 -3.13 41.34
CA ILE A 105 8.25 -4.32 41.20
C ILE A 105 7.73 -5.24 40.10
N LEU A 106 6.41 -5.42 39.99
CA LEU A 106 5.80 -6.21 38.92
C LEU A 106 6.05 -5.57 37.55
N GLN A 107 5.92 -4.24 37.44
CA GLN A 107 6.25 -3.52 36.21
C GLN A 107 7.73 -3.68 35.86
N LEU A 108 8.63 -3.50 36.83
CA LEU A 108 10.06 -3.63 36.61
C LEU A 108 10.44 -5.05 36.16
N MET A 109 9.89 -6.09 36.82
CA MET A 109 10.11 -7.48 36.42
C MET A 109 9.63 -7.79 35.01
N LEU A 110 8.50 -7.22 34.58
CA LEU A 110 7.95 -7.47 33.25
C LEU A 110 8.64 -6.63 32.17
N GLN A 111 9.08 -5.43 32.51
CA GLN A 111 9.64 -4.47 31.56
C GLN A 111 11.12 -4.72 31.25
N THR A 112 11.89 -5.25 32.22
CA THR A 112 13.33 -5.50 32.05
C THR A 112 13.67 -6.51 30.94
N PRO A 113 12.98 -7.67 30.83
CA PRO A 113 13.22 -8.62 29.73
C PRO A 113 12.86 -8.02 28.37
N VAL A 114 11.78 -7.22 28.32
CA VAL A 114 11.33 -6.59 27.08
C VAL A 114 12.33 -5.52 26.62
N GLN A 115 12.76 -4.63 27.52
CA GLN A 115 13.76 -3.61 27.21
C GLN A 115 15.11 -4.20 26.83
N PHE A 116 15.55 -5.26 27.50
CA PHE A 116 16.87 -5.83 27.27
C PHE A 116 16.89 -6.80 26.07
N TRP A 117 15.81 -7.54 25.79
CA TRP A 117 15.79 -8.48 24.68
C TRP A 117 15.36 -7.83 23.36
N VAL A 118 14.32 -7.00 23.39
CA VAL A 118 13.80 -6.30 22.20
C VAL A 118 14.54 -4.99 21.96
N GLY A 119 14.96 -4.27 23.00
CA GLY A 119 15.69 -3.00 22.84
C GLY A 119 17.13 -3.18 22.35
N TRP A 120 17.77 -4.32 22.64
CA TRP A 120 19.18 -4.58 22.28
C TRP A 120 19.43 -4.62 20.76
N GLN A 121 18.42 -4.94 19.95
CA GLN A 121 18.55 -4.90 18.48
C GLN A 121 18.77 -3.47 17.95
N PHE A 122 18.24 -2.44 18.62
CA PHE A 122 18.38 -1.05 18.22
C PHE A 122 19.73 -0.44 18.61
N TYR A 123 20.34 -0.92 19.71
CA TYR A 123 21.69 -0.51 20.11
C TYR A 123 22.77 -1.00 19.12
N LYS A 124 22.52 -2.11 18.42
CA LYS A 124 23.44 -2.63 17.39
C LYS A 124 23.40 -1.81 16.10
N ASP A 125 22.23 -1.25 15.77
CA ASP A 125 22.03 -0.51 14.52
C ASP A 125 22.66 0.89 14.55
N LEU A 126 22.77 1.50 15.74
CA LEU A 126 23.38 2.82 15.92
C LEU A 126 24.92 2.81 15.72
N ARG A 127 25.58 1.64 15.82
CA ARG A 127 27.04 1.54 15.68
C ARG A 127 27.53 1.35 14.23
N LEU A 128 26.63 1.16 13.26
CA LEU A 128 26.98 0.95 11.85
C LEU A 128 26.77 2.20 10.97
N ARG A 129 26.23 3.30 11.54
CA ARG A 129 26.00 4.56 10.81
C ARG A 129 27.19 5.52 10.77
N ASP A 130 28.22 5.31 11.60
CA ASP A 130 29.42 6.16 11.65
C ASP A 130 30.56 5.70 10.72
N THR A 131 30.34 4.67 9.88
CA THR A 131 31.32 4.20 8.88
C THR A 131 30.84 4.34 7.44
N GLY A 132 29.89 5.26 7.17
CA GLY A 132 29.55 5.66 5.81
C GLY A 132 30.56 6.70 5.30
N PRO A 133 31.06 6.60 4.05
CA PRO A 133 31.98 7.60 3.52
C PRO A 133 31.30 8.97 3.48
N ALA A 134 31.99 9.96 4.04
CA ALA A 134 31.62 11.37 3.91
C ALA A 134 31.56 11.73 2.42
N ILE A 135 30.36 12.07 1.96
CA ILE A 135 30.15 12.76 0.69
C ILE A 135 30.20 14.26 0.99
#